data_AF-A0A926UFE9-F1
#
_entry.id   AF-A0A926UFE9-F1
#
_cell.length_a   1.000
_cell.length_b   1.000
_cell.length_c   1.000
_cell.angle_alpha   90.00
_cell.angle_beta   90.00
_cell.angle_gamma   90.00
#
_symmetry.space_group_name_H-M   'P 1'
#
loop_
_entity.id
_entity.type
_entity.pdbx_description
1 polymer ?
#
loop_
_entity_poly.entity_id
_entity_poly.type
_entity_poly.pdbx_seq_one_letter_code
_entity_poly.pdbx_strand_id
1 'polypeptide(L)'
;MWLSLQRKSIEKFLKHHRLLIAGVVVVALLSRLMFVGLLHHPRHGDRAFYYTVAENLVDGRGFEVDYIWNYLSNPERLPHSSNDFWMPMTAVIISLSMFVFGKSLPAALLPSSRDTP
;
A
#
# COMPACT_ATOMS: atom_id res chain seq x y z
N MET A 1 32.16 21.81 -8.72
CA MET A 1 33.18 20.75 -8.85
C MET A 1 32.83 19.49 -8.04
N TRP A 2 32.50 19.60 -6.75
CA TRP A 2 32.22 18.46 -5.84
C TRP A 2 31.03 17.55 -6.24
N LEU A 3 29.90 18.14 -6.62
CA LEU A 3 28.69 17.40 -7.07
C LEU A 3 28.94 16.54 -8.32
N SER A 4 29.83 16.97 -9.21
CA SER A 4 30.15 16.24 -10.45
C SER A 4 30.98 14.98 -10.20
N LEU A 5 31.81 14.97 -9.15
CA LEU A 5 32.62 13.82 -8.75
C LEU A 5 31.75 12.77 -8.04
N GLN A 6 30.84 13.21 -7.17
CA GLN A 6 29.81 12.36 -6.56
C GLN A 6 28.93 11.68 -7.62
N ARG A 7 28.42 12.43 -8.61
CA ARG A 7 27.61 11.88 -9.71
C ARG A 7 28.35 10.80 -10.51
N LYS A 8 29.61 11.06 -10.89
CA LYS A 8 30.43 10.09 -11.64
C LYS A 8 30.71 8.82 -10.83
N SER A 9 30.93 8.96 -9.52
CA SER A 9 31.10 7.83 -8.61
C SER A 9 29.85 6.95 -8.53
N ILE A 10 28.67 7.57 -8.34
CA ILE A 10 27.38 6.86 -8.31
C ILE A 10 27.09 6.16 -9.63
N GLU A 11 27.31 6.82 -10.77
CA GLU A 11 27.11 6.18 -12.08
C GLU A 11 28.01 4.97 -12.30
N LYS A 12 29.29 5.07 -11.89
CA LYS A 12 30.24 3.96 -11.97
C LYS A 12 29.79 2.80 -11.08
N PHE A 13 29.37 3.10 -9.84
CA PHE A 13 28.83 2.11 -8.91
C PHE A 13 27.58 1.42 -9.48
N LEU A 14 26.59 2.19 -9.97
CA LEU A 14 25.37 1.67 -10.56
C LEU A 14 25.65 0.80 -11.78
N LYS A 15 26.55 1.21 -12.67
CA LYS A 15 26.93 0.40 -13.86
C LYS A 15 27.59 -0.91 -13.48
N HIS A 16 28.41 -0.92 -12.43
CA HIS A 16 29.11 -2.12 -11.97
C HIS A 16 28.16 -3.10 -11.25
N HIS A 17 27.21 -2.57 -10.46
CA HIS A 17 26.30 -3.38 -9.64
C HIS A 17 24.90 -3.54 -10.23
N ARG A 18 24.63 -3.04 -11.46
CA ARG A 18 23.29 -3.04 -12.08
C ARG A 18 22.62 -4.41 -12.09
N LEU A 19 23.38 -5.48 -12.34
CA LEU A 19 22.85 -6.84 -12.38
C LEU A 19 22.47 -7.34 -10.99
N LEU A 20 23.28 -7.00 -9.98
CA LEU A 20 22.99 -7.32 -8.58
C LEU A 20 21.76 -6.55 -8.09
N ILE A 21 21.68 -5.25 -8.39
CA ILE A 21 20.52 -4.41 -8.05
C ILE A 21 19.26 -4.94 -8.74
N ALA A 22 19.33 -5.21 -10.05
CA ALA A 22 18.21 -5.81 -10.79
C ALA A 22 17.82 -7.17 -10.21
N GLY A 23 18.78 -8.01 -9.87
CA GLY A 23 18.54 -9.30 -9.22
C GLY A 23 17.80 -9.17 -7.90
N VAL A 24 18.23 -8.26 -7.02
CA VAL A 24 17.56 -7.98 -5.75
C VAL A 24 16.12 -7.49 -5.99
N VAL A 25 15.91 -6.57 -6.93
CA VAL A 25 14.57 -6.06 -7.26
C VAL A 25 13.67 -7.17 -7.79
N VAL A 26 14.17 -8.02 -8.69
CA VAL A 26 13.40 -9.15 -9.24
C VAL A 26 13.04 -10.15 -8.15
N VAL A 27 13.98 -10.54 -7.29
CA VAL A 27 13.71 -11.45 -6.16
C VAL A 27 12.70 -10.84 -5.19
N ALA A 28 12.80 -9.54 -4.90
CA ALA A 28 11.84 -8.85 -4.05
C ALA A 28 10.42 -8.81 -4.68
N LEU A 29 10.32 -8.56 -5.98
CA LEU A 29 9.04 -8.57 -6.70
C LEU A 29 8.43 -9.97 -6.76
N LEU A 30 9.22 -10.99 -7.10
CA LEU A 30 8.74 -12.38 -7.18
C LEU A 30 8.27 -12.90 -5.82
N SER A 31 9.06 -12.65 -4.76
CA SER A 31 8.64 -13.04 -3.41
C SER A 31 7.33 -12.35 -3.02
N ARG A 32 7.16 -11.07 -3.36
CA ARG A 32 5.92 -10.34 -3.10
C ARG A 32 4.72 -10.95 -3.83
N LEU A 33 4.84 -11.21 -5.13
CA LEU A 33 3.77 -11.82 -5.91
C LEU A 33 3.39 -13.21 -5.39
N MET A 34 4.39 -14.00 -4.98
CA MET A 34 4.17 -15.31 -4.36
C MET A 34 3.31 -15.20 -3.09
N PHE A 35 3.57 -14.22 -2.22
CA PHE A 35 2.80 -14.03 -0.98
C PHE A 35 1.39 -13.46 -1.19
N VAL A 36 1.19 -12.65 -2.23
CA VAL A 36 -0.16 -12.15 -2.57
C VAL A 36 -1.10 -13.32 -2.85
N GLY A 37 -0.62 -14.38 -3.51
CA GLY A 37 -1.42 -15.58 -3.80
C GLY A 37 -1.71 -16.48 -2.58
N LEU A 38 -1.02 -16.29 -1.45
CA LEU A 38 -1.17 -17.13 -0.25
C LEU A 38 -2.16 -16.54 0.77
N LEU A 39 -2.57 -15.29 0.61
CA LEU A 39 -3.43 -14.57 1.55
C LEU A 39 -4.90 -14.68 1.14
N HIS A 40 -5.74 -15.13 2.08
CA HIS A 40 -7.18 -15.35 1.85
C HIS A 40 -8.08 -14.31 2.54
N HIS A 41 -7.54 -13.46 3.40
CA HIS A 41 -8.29 -12.42 4.11
C HIS A 41 -7.46 -11.14 4.29
N PRO A 42 -8.11 -9.96 4.34
CA PRO A 42 -7.45 -8.74 4.81
C PRO A 42 -6.96 -8.97 6.23
N ARG A 43 -5.65 -8.78 6.45
CA ARG A 43 -5.06 -8.97 7.78
C ARG A 43 -5.53 -7.86 8.73
N HIS A 44 -5.58 -8.18 10.03
CA HIS A 44 -6.07 -7.31 11.10
C HIS A 44 -5.36 -5.94 11.18
N GLY A 45 -6.04 -4.98 11.82
CA GLY A 45 -5.53 -3.64 12.10
C GLY A 45 -5.66 -2.69 10.91
N ASP A 46 -4.64 -1.85 10.72
CA ASP A 46 -4.65 -0.77 9.73
C ASP A 46 -4.86 -1.27 8.29
N ARG A 47 -4.43 -2.50 7.98
CA ARG A 47 -4.65 -3.11 6.65
C ARG A 47 -6.12 -3.38 6.36
N ALA A 48 -6.84 -3.98 7.30
CA ALA A 48 -8.28 -4.19 7.16
C ALA A 48 -8.99 -2.83 7.06
N PHE A 49 -8.52 -1.82 7.80
CA PHE A 49 -9.04 -0.47 7.71
C PHE A 49 -8.88 0.13 6.30
N TYR A 50 -7.66 0.19 5.77
CA TYR A 50 -7.43 0.74 4.43
C TYR A 50 -8.04 -0.10 3.31
N TYR A 51 -8.16 -1.41 3.51
CA TYR A 51 -8.88 -2.30 2.59
C TYR A 51 -10.36 -1.88 2.49
N THR A 52 -11.05 -1.72 3.62
CA THR A 52 -12.45 -1.29 3.65
C THR A 52 -12.66 0.09 3.04
N VAL A 53 -11.78 1.06 3.37
CA VAL A 53 -11.86 2.41 2.77
C VAL A 53 -11.61 2.35 1.26
N ALA A 54 -10.67 1.52 0.80
CA ALA A 54 -10.42 1.35 -0.63
C ALA A 54 -11.62 0.73 -1.36
N GLU A 55 -12.27 -0.29 -0.78
CA GLU A 55 -13.51 -0.84 -1.32
C GLU A 55 -14.61 0.23 -1.40
N ASN A 56 -14.79 1.03 -0.34
CA ASN A 56 -15.76 2.12 -0.32
C ASN A 56 -15.48 3.17 -1.40
N LEU A 57 -14.21 3.49 -1.68
CA LEU A 57 -13.85 4.38 -2.78
C LEU A 57 -14.18 3.78 -4.15
N VAL A 58 -13.89 2.50 -4.37
CA VAL A 58 -14.22 1.79 -5.61
C VAL A 58 -15.74 1.69 -5.81
N ASP A 59 -16.49 1.49 -4.72
CA ASP A 59 -17.95 1.41 -4.72
C ASP A 59 -18.64 2.78 -4.77
N GLY A 60 -17.88 3.89 -4.81
CA GLY A 60 -18.41 5.24 -4.91
C GLY A 60 -18.99 5.82 -3.62
N ARG A 61 -18.78 5.15 -2.47
CA ARG A 61 -19.20 5.62 -1.15
C ARG A 61 -18.34 6.76 -0.60
N GLY A 62 -17.11 6.91 -1.09
CA GLY A 62 -16.18 7.93 -0.60
C GLY A 62 -15.38 7.51 0.63
N PHE A 63 -14.83 8.50 1.35
CA PHE A 63 -13.95 8.30 2.51
C PHE A 63 -14.73 8.10 3.81
N GLU A 64 -15.52 7.04 3.86
CA GLU A 64 -16.39 6.76 5.01
C GLU A 64 -16.18 5.34 5.55
N VAL A 65 -16.48 5.14 6.83
CA VAL A 65 -16.50 3.83 7.50
C VAL A 65 -17.74 3.70 8.39
N ASP A 66 -18.29 2.49 8.48
CA ASP A 66 -19.48 2.15 9.27
C ASP A 66 -19.15 1.57 10.64
N TYR A 67 -17.93 1.78 11.14
CA TYR A 67 -17.45 1.21 12.39
C TYR A 67 -16.44 2.13 13.07
N ILE A 68 -16.38 2.03 14.40
CA ILE A 68 -15.39 2.72 15.22
C ILE A 68 -14.22 1.77 15.43
N TRP A 69 -13.02 2.19 15.02
CA TRP A 69 -11.80 1.37 15.13
C TRP A 69 -10.85 1.85 16.24
N ASN A 70 -10.98 3.10 16.69
CA ASN A 70 -10.27 3.68 17.82
C ASN A 70 -11.18 4.65 18.58
N TYR A 71 -10.84 4.97 19.83
CA TYR A 71 -11.60 5.90 20.69
C TYR A 71 -10.91 7.26 20.88
N LEU A 72 -9.90 7.57 20.06
CA LEU A 72 -9.22 8.87 20.08
C LEU A 72 -10.06 9.94 19.39
N SER A 73 -10.94 9.53 18.47
CA SER A 73 -12.04 10.32 17.94
C SER A 73 -13.38 9.84 18.51
N ASN A 74 -14.32 10.77 18.72
CA ASN A 74 -15.67 10.47 19.21
C ASN A 74 -16.72 10.90 18.17
N PRO A 75 -16.92 10.13 17.09
CA PRO A 75 -17.90 10.47 16.07
C PRO A 75 -19.33 10.40 16.64
N GLU A 76 -20.14 11.42 16.35
CA GLU A 76 -21.51 11.51 16.86
C GLU A 76 -22.48 10.50 16.21
N ARG A 77 -22.13 9.99 15.01
CA ARG A 77 -22.95 9.05 14.23
C ARG A 77 -22.11 8.21 13.26
N LEU A 78 -22.70 7.12 12.78
CA LEU A 78 -22.18 6.29 11.69
C LEU A 78 -23.05 6.46 10.43
N PRO A 79 -22.49 6.36 9.20
CA PRO A 79 -21.06 6.35 8.90
C PRO A 79 -20.37 7.65 9.31
N HIS A 80 -19.07 7.56 9.55
CA HIS A 80 -18.21 8.72 9.80
C HIS A 80 -17.01 8.72 8.86
N SER A 81 -16.28 9.83 8.84
CA SER A 81 -15.13 9.98 7.95
C SER A 81 -14.02 9.00 8.34
N SER A 82 -13.46 8.32 7.34
CA SER A 82 -12.31 7.43 7.55
C SER A 82 -11.05 8.20 7.96
N ASN A 83 -10.98 9.48 7.64
CA ASN A 83 -9.76 10.27 7.73
C ASN A 83 -9.65 11.05 9.05
N ASP A 84 -10.45 10.67 10.05
CA ASP A 84 -10.50 11.35 11.35
C ASP A 84 -9.20 11.17 12.16
N PHE A 85 -8.38 10.18 11.79
CA PHE A 85 -7.11 9.88 12.45
C PHE A 85 -6.01 9.52 11.45
N TRP A 86 -6.29 8.64 10.49
CA TRP A 86 -5.32 8.21 9.48
C TRP A 86 -5.44 9.02 8.17
N MET A 87 -4.31 9.24 7.49
CA MET A 87 -4.29 9.94 6.20
C MET A 87 -4.83 9.05 5.05
N PRO A 88 -5.57 9.60 4.08
CA PRO A 88 -6.27 8.82 3.05
C PRO A 88 -5.37 8.22 1.97
N MET A 89 -4.11 8.68 1.84
CA MET A 89 -3.27 8.37 0.67
C MET A 89 -3.12 6.86 0.44
N THR A 90 -2.95 6.09 1.51
CA THR A 90 -2.83 4.62 1.41
C THR A 90 -4.10 3.99 0.82
N ALA A 91 -5.29 4.43 1.25
CA ALA A 91 -6.55 3.95 0.69
C ALA A 91 -6.69 4.31 -0.80
N VAL A 92 -6.25 5.50 -1.21
CA VAL A 92 -6.29 5.95 -2.61
C VAL A 92 -5.39 5.08 -3.51
N ILE A 93 -4.17 4.77 -3.06
CA ILE A 93 -3.26 3.91 -3.83
C ILE A 93 -3.84 2.49 -3.96
N ILE A 94 -4.43 1.95 -2.88
CA ILE A 94 -5.07 0.64 -2.88
C ILE A 94 -6.31 0.64 -3.79
N SER A 95 -7.15 1.68 -3.73
CA SER A 95 -8.37 1.78 -4.55
C SER A 95 -8.04 1.90 -6.03
N LEU A 96 -6.96 2.61 -6.41
CA LEU A 96 -6.46 2.65 -7.79
C LEU A 96 -6.08 1.25 -8.30
N SER A 97 -5.39 0.45 -7.48
CA SER A 97 -5.06 -0.93 -7.84
C SER A 97 -6.32 -1.80 -7.99
N MET A 98 -7.27 -1.70 -7.07
CA MET A 98 -8.55 -2.41 -7.15
C MET A 98 -9.39 -1.96 -8.36
N PHE A 99 -9.35 -0.69 -8.72
CA PHE A 99 -10.05 -0.18 -9.89
C PHE A 99 -9.48 -0.75 -11.18
N VAL A 100 -8.15 -0.87 -11.28
CA VAL A 100 -7.47 -1.41 -12.48
C VAL A 100 -7.59 -2.94 -12.59
N PHE A 101 -7.40 -3.68 -11.49
CA PHE A 101 -7.34 -5.15 -11.50
C PHE A 101 -8.63 -5.83 -11.01
N GLY A 102 -9.66 -5.06 -10.68
CA GLY A 102 -10.91 -5.52 -10.08
C GLY A 102 -10.87 -5.55 -8.55
N LYS A 103 -12.04 -5.32 -7.93
CA LYS A 103 -12.21 -5.31 -6.47
C LYS A 103 -11.97 -6.71 -5.90
N SER A 104 -10.75 -6.95 -5.43
CA SER A 104 -10.30 -8.24 -4.92
C SER A 104 -9.17 -8.07 -3.93
N LEU A 105 -9.02 -9.04 -3.02
CA LEU A 105 -7.93 -9.06 -2.06
C LEU A 105 -6.54 -9.04 -2.72
N PRO A 106 -6.25 -9.83 -3.78
CA PRO A 106 -4.96 -9.74 -4.45
C PRO A 106 -4.66 -8.35 -5.00
N ALA A 107 -5.64 -7.71 -5.65
CA ALA A 107 -5.48 -6.36 -6.19
C ALA A 107 -5.16 -5.33 -5.10
N ALA A 108 -5.75 -5.49 -3.91
CA ALA A 108 -5.49 -4.63 -2.76
C ALA A 108 -4.08 -4.79 -2.19
N LEU A 109 -3.56 -6.02 -2.22
CA LEU A 109 -2.28 -6.38 -1.61
C LEU A 109 -1.08 -5.95 -2.46
N LEU A 110 -1.28 -5.75 -3.77
CA LEU A 110 -0.24 -5.32 -4.71
C LEU A 110 0.50 -4.04 -4.30
N PRO A 111 -0.16 -2.96 -3.85
CA PRO A 111 0.53 -1.78 -3.34
C PRO A 111 0.82 -1.84 -1.83
N SER A 112 0.13 -2.67 -1.06
CA SER A 112 0.24 -2.68 0.42
C SER A 112 1.57 -3.25 0.94
N SER A 113 2.16 -2.64 1.97
CA SER A 113 3.35 -3.14 2.64
C SER A 113 3.05 -4.36 3.51
N ARG A 114 4.02 -5.26 3.64
CA ARG A 114 3.95 -6.36 4.59
C ARG A 114 4.27 -5.82 5.98
N ASP A 115 3.25 -5.64 6.80
CA ASP A 115 3.45 -5.59 8.25
C ASP A 115 3.55 -7.04 8.73
N THR A 116 4.73 -7.42 9.21
CA THR A 116 4.94 -8.66 9.96
C THR A 116 4.06 -8.65 11.21
N PRO A 117 3.67 -9.82 11.74
CA PRO A 117 3.03 -9.88 13.06
C PRO A 117 3.85 -9.15 14.12
#